data_AF-A0A4Y2E8I0-F1
#
_entry.id   AF-A0A4Y2E8I0-F1
#
_cell.length_a   1.000
_cell.length_b   1.000
_cell.length_c   1.000
_cell.angle_alpha   90.00
_cell.angle_beta   90.00
_cell.angle_gamma   90.00
#
_symmetry.space_group_name_H-M   'P 1'
#
loop_
_entity.id
_entity.type
_entity.pdbx_description
1 polymer ?
#
loop_
_entity_poly.entity_id
_entity_poly.type
_entity_poly.pdbx_seq_one_letter_code
_entity_poly.pdbx_strand_id
1 'polypeptide(L)'
;MTTKHFILSLRRFLARRGNCKVIISDNAKSFKATDNILREFAKILVDVDLKKFVGIHEITWQFIPPHAPWWGGFYERLMRSIKEPLRKILGRASLSFEEMTTILAEVELVLNHRPLTYTSNDLDEPLPLTPAHFLFPGQENLSYPVHFLEIFTNQPSTKENLTRRVVYQTKLLRHIWGKWKNNYLMQLRNAHNFINSSPVRDLKKGEVVLLEGTTKSKFLWPLGVIEDVIVGRDGHIRSCIVRTSKGQLKRPIQLIYPLEII
;
A
#
# COMPACT_ATOMS: atom_id res chain seq x y z
N MET A 1 24.03 0.80 -2.33
CA MET A 1 23.78 0.27 -0.98
C MET A 1 24.85 -0.77 -0.67
N THR A 2 25.57 -0.65 0.45
CA THR A 2 26.59 -1.65 0.85
C THR A 2 25.93 -2.82 1.59
N THR A 3 26.57 -3.98 1.63
CA THR A 3 26.12 -5.16 2.41
C THR A 3 25.86 -4.84 3.88
N LYS A 4 26.73 -4.05 4.54
CA LYS A 4 26.56 -3.64 5.95
C LYS A 4 25.25 -2.90 6.20
N HIS A 5 24.98 -1.85 5.42
CA HIS A 5 23.74 -1.08 5.51
C HIS A 5 22.49 -1.93 5.24
N PHE A 6 22.57 -2.87 4.29
CA PHE A 6 21.45 -3.76 4.01
C PHE A 6 21.17 -4.72 5.17
N ILE A 7 22.20 -5.31 5.78
CA ILE A 7 22.03 -6.17 6.98
C ILE A 7 21.34 -5.40 8.10
N LEU A 8 21.73 -4.14 8.35
CA LEU A 8 21.06 -3.30 9.36
C LEU A 8 19.58 -3.06 9.02
N SER A 9 19.26 -2.86 7.74
CA SER A 9 17.87 -2.72 7.29
C SER A 9 17.08 -4.02 7.44
N LEU A 10 17.68 -5.17 7.09
CA LEU A 10 17.06 -6.48 7.25
C LEU A 10 16.78 -6.78 8.73
N ARG A 11 17.73 -6.49 9.62
CA ARG A 11 17.54 -6.64 11.07
C ARG A 11 16.37 -5.80 11.59
N ARG A 12 16.26 -4.53 11.18
CA ARG A 12 15.12 -3.66 11.53
C ARG A 12 13.80 -4.20 10.99
N PHE A 13 13.81 -4.78 9.80
CA PHE A 13 12.62 -5.38 9.20
C PHE A 13 12.15 -6.60 10.00
N LEU A 14 13.04 -7.57 10.26
CA LEU A 14 12.72 -8.78 11.01
C LEU A 14 12.27 -8.46 12.45
N ALA A 15 12.90 -7.48 13.10
CA ALA A 15 12.50 -7.05 14.43
C ALA A 15 11.09 -6.42 14.49
N ARG A 16 10.61 -5.83 13.39
CA ARG A 16 9.28 -5.19 13.32
C ARG A 16 8.19 -6.11 12.81
N ARG A 17 8.53 -7.02 11.90
CA ARG A 17 7.57 -7.87 11.17
C ARG A 17 7.62 -9.34 11.57
N GLY A 18 8.59 -9.72 12.39
CA GLY A 18 8.88 -11.12 12.69
C GLY A 18 9.71 -11.78 11.59
N ASN A 19 9.95 -13.08 11.75
CA ASN A 19 10.74 -13.86 10.82
C ASN A 19 10.00 -14.09 9.50
N CYS A 20 10.76 -14.13 8.41
CA CYS A 20 10.24 -14.45 7.08
C CYS A 20 10.80 -15.81 6.65
N LYS A 21 9.99 -16.61 5.94
CA LYS A 21 10.44 -17.92 5.42
C LYS A 21 11.17 -17.80 4.09
N VAL A 22 10.80 -16.82 3.27
CA VAL A 22 11.36 -16.64 1.93
C VAL A 22 11.66 -15.16 1.68
N ILE A 23 12.86 -14.88 1.17
CA ILE A 23 13.24 -13.57 0.65
C ILE A 23 13.47 -13.70 -0.86
N ILE A 24 12.77 -12.89 -1.65
CA ILE A 24 12.94 -12.83 -3.11
C ILE A 24 13.65 -11.53 -3.47
N SER A 25 14.74 -11.60 -4.24
CA SER A 25 15.47 -10.40 -4.67
C SER A 25 16.09 -10.53 -6.06
N ASP A 26 16.57 -9.40 -6.59
CA ASP A 26 17.48 -9.39 -7.73
C ASP A 26 18.87 -9.94 -7.38
N ASN A 27 19.71 -10.10 -8.41
CA ASN A 27 21.07 -10.62 -8.29
C ASN A 27 22.10 -9.57 -7.81
N ALA A 28 21.69 -8.48 -7.16
CA ALA A 28 22.63 -7.47 -6.68
C ALA A 28 23.66 -8.07 -5.71
N LYS A 29 24.91 -7.62 -5.86
CA LYS A 29 26.06 -8.13 -5.08
C LYS A 29 25.83 -8.04 -3.57
N SER A 30 25.14 -6.99 -3.09
CA SER A 30 24.81 -6.83 -1.66
C SER A 30 23.88 -7.93 -1.15
N PHE A 31 22.89 -8.35 -1.94
CA PHE A 31 21.95 -9.40 -1.53
C PHE A 31 22.62 -10.77 -1.52
N LYS A 32 23.40 -11.11 -2.56
CA LYS A 32 24.19 -12.35 -2.60
C LYS A 32 25.18 -12.44 -1.43
N ALA A 33 25.86 -11.33 -1.12
CA ALA A 33 26.78 -11.29 0.02
C ALA A 33 26.03 -11.49 1.36
N THR A 34 24.83 -10.92 1.52
CA THR A 34 24.03 -11.11 2.73
C THR A 34 23.48 -12.54 2.84
N ASP A 35 23.02 -13.16 1.76
CA ASP A 35 22.62 -14.58 1.75
C ASP A 35 23.77 -15.47 2.23
N ASN A 36 24.98 -15.28 1.68
CA ASN A 36 26.16 -16.01 2.13
C ASN A 36 26.45 -15.81 3.61
N ILE A 37 26.39 -14.57 4.12
CA ILE A 37 26.61 -14.27 5.54
C ILE A 37 25.56 -14.97 6.41
N LEU A 38 24.29 -14.97 6.02
CA LEU A 38 23.23 -15.64 6.76
C LEU A 38 23.43 -17.16 6.80
N ARG A 39 23.85 -17.76 5.68
CA ARG A 39 24.17 -19.19 5.61
C ARG A 39 25.35 -19.56 6.49
N GLU A 40 26.43 -18.78 6.47
CA GLU A 40 27.59 -19.01 7.35
C GLU A 40 27.20 -18.84 8.82
N PHE A 41 26.42 -17.81 9.15
CA PHE A 41 25.93 -17.60 10.52
C PHE A 41 25.07 -18.78 11.00
N ALA A 42 24.21 -19.32 10.14
CA ALA A 42 23.37 -20.48 10.45
C ALA A 42 24.19 -21.76 10.73
N LYS A 43 25.37 -21.92 10.10
CA LYS A 43 26.29 -23.03 10.36
C LYS A 43 26.99 -22.92 11.73
N ILE A 44 27.34 -21.70 12.14
CA ILE A 44 28.07 -21.43 13.40
C ILE A 44 27.16 -21.59 14.62
N LEU A 45 25.87 -21.27 14.49
CA LEU A 45 24.89 -21.60 15.51
C LEU A 45 24.91 -23.12 15.70
N VAL A 46 25.25 -23.60 16.90
CA VAL A 46 25.24 -25.04 17.25
C VAL A 46 23.99 -25.38 18.05
N ASP A 47 23.61 -24.48 18.95
CA ASP A 47 22.46 -24.61 19.84
C ASP A 47 21.13 -24.62 19.06
N VAL A 48 20.33 -25.66 19.30
CA VAL A 48 19.05 -25.92 18.61
C VAL A 48 17.97 -24.93 19.03
N ASP A 49 17.94 -24.52 20.30
CA ASP A 49 16.93 -23.59 20.81
C ASP A 49 17.26 -22.16 20.39
N LEU A 50 18.56 -21.81 20.36
CA LEU A 50 19.00 -20.54 19.80
C LEU A 50 18.76 -20.47 18.29
N LYS A 51 18.94 -21.57 17.55
CA LYS A 51 18.57 -21.64 16.12
C LYS A 51 17.09 -21.32 15.92
N LYS A 52 16.21 -22.00 16.66
CA LYS A 52 14.76 -21.78 16.60
C LYS A 52 14.39 -20.35 16.94
N PHE A 53 14.97 -19.80 18.01
CA PHE A 53 14.72 -18.41 18.42
C PHE A 53 15.14 -17.40 17.36
N VAL A 54 16.34 -17.57 16.79
CA VAL A 54 16.90 -16.65 15.79
C VAL A 54 16.19 -16.79 14.44
N GLY A 55 15.69 -17.99 14.10
CA GLY A 55 14.91 -18.28 12.88
C GLY A 55 15.64 -18.03 11.54
N ILE A 56 16.90 -17.58 11.57
CA ILE A 56 17.70 -17.29 10.36
C ILE A 56 17.87 -18.53 9.49
N HIS A 57 17.94 -19.72 10.09
CA HIS A 57 18.08 -21.00 9.38
C HIS A 57 16.83 -21.40 8.60
N GLU A 58 15.68 -20.77 8.85
CA GLU A 58 14.44 -21.00 8.11
C GLU A 58 14.25 -20.03 6.93
N ILE A 59 15.16 -19.05 6.78
CA ILE A 59 15.08 -18.06 5.70
C ILE A 59 15.67 -18.67 4.41
N THR A 60 14.80 -18.92 3.43
CA THR A 60 15.21 -19.33 2.08
C THR A 60 15.35 -18.09 1.19
N TRP A 61 16.55 -17.84 0.66
CA TRP A 61 16.76 -16.77 -0.31
C TRP A 61 16.56 -17.27 -1.74
N GLN A 62 15.69 -16.60 -2.49
CA GLN A 62 15.41 -16.87 -3.89
C GLN A 62 15.83 -15.67 -4.75
N PHE A 63 16.69 -15.93 -5.74
CA PHE A 63 17.12 -14.92 -6.69
C PHE A 63 16.30 -15.06 -7.97
N ILE A 64 15.78 -13.95 -8.48
CA ILE A 64 15.14 -13.96 -9.80
C ILE A 64 16.15 -14.33 -10.89
N PRO A 65 15.72 -14.94 -12.02
CA PRO A 65 16.63 -15.28 -13.10
C PRO A 65 17.42 -14.04 -13.58
N PRO A 66 18.73 -14.16 -13.84
CA PRO A 66 19.50 -13.09 -14.45
C PRO A 66 18.84 -12.59 -15.74
N HIS A 67 18.87 -11.28 -15.99
CA HIS A 67 18.25 -10.64 -17.15
C HIS A 67 16.73 -10.81 -17.26
N ALA A 68 16.05 -11.22 -16.20
CA ALA A 68 14.59 -11.32 -16.14
C ALA A 68 13.95 -10.27 -15.21
N PRO A 69 14.12 -8.95 -15.48
CA PRO A 69 13.66 -7.89 -14.59
C PRO A 69 12.13 -7.87 -14.40
N TRP A 70 11.38 -8.48 -15.32
CA TRP A 70 9.91 -8.56 -15.22
C TRP A 70 9.45 -9.35 -13.99
N TRP A 71 10.24 -10.32 -13.50
CA TRP A 71 9.96 -11.04 -12.25
C TRP A 71 9.93 -10.10 -11.03
N GLY A 72 10.73 -9.03 -11.07
CA GLY A 72 10.79 -8.02 -10.03
C GLY A 72 9.84 -6.83 -10.24
N GLY A 73 9.12 -6.80 -11.37
CA GLY A 73 8.37 -5.63 -11.78
C GLY A 73 7.28 -5.20 -10.79
N PHE A 74 6.71 -6.13 -10.02
CA PHE A 74 5.65 -5.80 -9.06
C PHE A 74 6.17 -4.94 -7.89
N TYR A 75 7.28 -5.32 -7.26
CA TYR A 75 7.85 -4.52 -6.17
C TYR A 75 8.47 -3.22 -6.69
N GLU A 76 8.98 -3.20 -7.92
CA GLU A 76 9.45 -1.97 -8.55
C GLU A 76 8.33 -0.98 -8.83
N ARG A 77 7.19 -1.45 -9.38
CA ARG A 77 5.99 -0.63 -9.60
C ARG A 77 5.46 -0.07 -8.28
N LEU A 78 5.36 -0.91 -7.25
CA LEU A 78 4.96 -0.48 -5.91
C LEU A 78 5.91 0.59 -5.37
N MET A 79 7.22 0.38 -5.42
CA MET A 79 8.20 1.37 -4.96
C MET A 79 8.17 2.66 -5.77
N ARG A 80 7.95 2.58 -7.09
CA ARG A 80 7.80 3.76 -7.95
C ARG A 80 6.56 4.57 -7.57
N SER A 81 5.44 3.88 -7.30
CA SER A 81 4.19 4.53 -6.86
C SER A 81 4.41 5.42 -5.64
N ILE A 82 5.34 5.06 -4.75
CA ILE A 82 5.65 5.77 -3.51
C ILE A 82 6.69 6.88 -3.74
N LYS A 83 7.80 6.54 -4.40
CA LYS A 83 8.94 7.45 -4.60
C LYS A 83 8.57 8.66 -5.45
N GLU A 84 7.71 8.50 -6.45
CA GLU A 84 7.33 9.60 -7.33
C GLU A 84 6.53 10.71 -6.61
N PRO A 85 5.43 10.43 -5.89
CA PRO A 85 4.74 11.41 -5.04
C PRO A 85 5.69 12.05 -4.03
N LEU A 86 6.49 11.24 -3.30
CA LEU A 86 7.46 11.76 -2.34
C LEU A 86 8.41 12.76 -2.98
N ARG A 87 9.06 12.39 -4.09
CA ARG A 87 10.00 13.28 -4.79
C ARG A 87 9.33 14.55 -5.31
N LYS A 88 8.14 14.43 -5.90
CA LYS A 88 7.38 15.57 -6.45
C LYS A 88 6.90 16.55 -5.38
N ILE A 89 6.68 16.10 -4.15
CA ILE A 89 6.08 16.90 -3.08
C ILE A 89 7.11 17.43 -2.12
N LEU A 90 8.11 16.61 -1.78
CA LEU A 90 9.26 17.08 -1.04
C LEU A 90 10.04 18.10 -1.87
N GLY A 91 10.22 17.88 -3.18
CA GLY A 91 10.82 18.88 -4.07
C GLY A 91 12.17 19.37 -3.54
N ARG A 92 12.23 20.64 -3.08
CA ARG A 92 13.40 21.28 -2.44
C ARG A 92 13.33 21.32 -0.91
N ALA A 93 12.30 20.76 -0.30
CA ALA A 93 12.14 20.72 1.15
C ALA A 93 13.25 19.88 1.79
N SER A 94 13.91 20.45 2.79
CA SER A 94 14.81 19.73 3.69
C SER A 94 14.01 19.29 4.92
N LEU A 95 13.92 17.98 5.11
CA LEU A 95 13.33 17.35 6.28
C LEU A 95 14.44 16.83 7.18
N SER A 96 14.26 16.93 8.49
CA SER A 96 15.13 16.23 9.42
C SER A 96 14.96 14.71 9.26
N PHE A 97 15.92 13.96 9.81
CA PHE A 97 15.84 12.50 9.81
C PHE A 97 14.57 11.99 10.49
N GLU A 98 14.17 12.60 11.61
CA GLU A 98 12.96 12.24 12.35
C GLU A 98 11.71 12.53 11.52
N GLU A 99 11.63 13.70 10.89
CA GLU A 99 10.49 14.09 10.06
C GLU A 99 10.31 13.17 8.85
N MET A 100 11.42 12.81 8.18
CA MET A 100 11.39 11.85 7.08
C MET A 100 10.94 10.47 7.57
N THR A 101 11.41 10.04 8.74
CA THR A 101 11.05 8.74 9.31
C THR A 101 9.56 8.67 9.64
N THR A 102 8.99 9.74 10.23
CA THR A 102 7.55 9.84 10.52
C THR A 102 6.73 9.82 9.25
N ILE A 103 7.07 10.64 8.24
CA ILE A 103 6.35 10.67 6.96
C ILE A 103 6.37 9.31 6.27
N LEU A 104 7.51 8.61 6.29
CA LEU A 104 7.61 7.27 5.69
C LEU A 104 6.75 6.24 6.44
N ALA A 105 6.66 6.31 7.77
CA ALA A 105 5.82 5.42 8.56
C ALA A 105 4.32 5.65 8.28
N GLU A 106 3.90 6.90 8.13
CA GLU A 106 2.51 7.25 7.80
C GLU A 106 2.15 6.84 6.37
N VAL A 107 3.08 7.03 5.42
CA VAL A 107 2.92 6.51 4.06
C VAL A 107 2.81 4.99 4.07
N GLU A 108 3.66 4.28 4.83
CA GLU A 108 3.61 2.82 4.98
C GLU A 108 2.24 2.34 5.51
N LEU A 109 1.74 2.98 6.56
CA LEU A 109 0.44 2.65 7.14
C LEU A 109 -0.66 2.75 6.07
N VAL A 110 -0.71 3.89 5.40
CA VAL A 110 -1.73 4.17 4.40
C VAL A 110 -1.66 3.21 3.21
N LEU A 111 -0.45 2.86 2.74
CA LEU A 111 -0.25 1.86 1.69
C LEU A 111 -0.78 0.47 2.08
N ASN A 112 -0.65 0.12 3.36
CA ASN A 112 -1.12 -1.15 3.89
C ASN A 112 -2.64 -1.16 4.13
N HIS A 113 -3.31 -0.01 4.12
CA HIS A 113 -4.77 0.10 4.18
C HIS A 113 -5.46 0.14 2.81
N ARG A 114 -4.71 0.00 1.72
CA ARG A 114 -5.32 -0.07 0.39
C ARG A 114 -6.10 -1.39 0.23
N PRO A 115 -7.28 -1.38 -0.41
CA PRO A 115 -8.07 -2.58 -0.66
C PRO A 115 -7.44 -3.42 -1.78
N LEU A 116 -7.15 -4.69 -1.48
CA LEU A 116 -6.71 -5.68 -2.47
C LEU A 116 -7.91 -6.37 -3.10
N THR A 117 -8.82 -6.84 -2.24
CA THR A 117 -10.06 -7.53 -2.61
C THR A 117 -11.11 -7.28 -1.52
N TYR A 118 -12.16 -8.08 -1.46
CA TYR A 118 -13.20 -8.00 -0.45
C TYR A 118 -13.46 -9.36 0.19
N THR A 119 -13.97 -9.35 1.42
CA THR A 119 -14.57 -10.51 2.08
C THR A 119 -16.09 -10.33 2.09
N SER A 120 -16.81 -11.37 1.67
CA SER A 120 -18.26 -11.43 1.77
C SER A 120 -18.63 -11.94 3.17
N ASN A 121 -19.17 -11.09 4.03
CA ASN A 121 -19.91 -11.53 5.21
C ASN A 121 -21.41 -11.58 4.84
N ASP A 122 -22.20 -12.38 5.56
CA ASP A 122 -23.65 -12.65 5.37
C ASP A 122 -24.59 -11.42 5.44
N LEU A 123 -24.05 -10.20 5.45
CA LEU A 123 -24.79 -8.94 5.57
C LEU A 123 -24.53 -8.02 4.37
N ASP A 124 -24.67 -8.51 3.14
CA ASP A 124 -24.78 -7.74 1.88
C ASP A 124 -23.72 -6.66 1.55
N GLU A 125 -22.76 -6.37 2.44
CA GLU A 125 -21.76 -5.32 2.33
C GLU A 125 -20.36 -5.93 2.26
N PRO A 126 -19.66 -5.76 1.12
CA PRO A 126 -18.29 -6.24 0.99
C PRO A 126 -17.35 -5.41 1.87
N LEU A 127 -16.63 -6.08 2.77
CA LEU A 127 -15.57 -5.45 3.56
C LEU A 127 -14.24 -5.53 2.81
N PRO A 128 -13.43 -4.45 2.77
CA PRO A 128 -12.17 -4.45 2.05
C PRO A 128 -11.14 -5.35 2.74
N LEU A 129 -10.59 -6.32 2.02
CA LEU A 129 -9.40 -7.06 2.45
C LEU A 129 -8.15 -6.26 2.06
N THR A 130 -7.36 -5.83 3.05
CA THR A 130 -6.19 -4.96 2.86
C THR A 130 -4.88 -5.68 3.24
N PRO A 131 -3.69 -5.22 2.77
CA PRO A 131 -2.42 -5.78 3.24
C PRO A 131 -2.27 -5.75 4.76
N ALA A 132 -2.82 -4.74 5.43
CA ALA A 132 -2.77 -4.60 6.88
C ALA A 132 -3.41 -5.80 7.60
N HIS A 133 -4.47 -6.41 7.04
CA HIS A 133 -5.11 -7.58 7.63
C HIS A 133 -4.15 -8.80 7.68
N PHE A 134 -3.23 -8.91 6.72
CA PHE A 134 -2.22 -9.96 6.71
C PHE A 134 -1.00 -9.62 7.57
N LEU A 135 -0.64 -8.34 7.65
CA LEU A 135 0.53 -7.88 8.41
C LEU A 135 0.26 -7.78 9.92
N PHE A 136 -1.01 -7.61 10.31
CA PHE A 136 -1.43 -7.38 11.69
C PHE A 136 -2.70 -8.20 12.01
N PRO A 137 -2.61 -9.55 11.99
CA PRO A 137 -3.76 -10.40 12.27
C PRO A 137 -4.34 -10.12 13.67
N GLY A 138 -5.66 -9.98 13.75
CA GLY A 138 -6.38 -9.67 15.01
C GLY A 138 -6.50 -8.18 15.34
N GLN A 139 -5.91 -7.28 14.55
CA GLN A 139 -6.14 -5.83 14.68
C GLN A 139 -7.24 -5.39 13.69
N GLU A 140 -8.49 -5.44 14.13
CA GLU A 140 -9.66 -5.06 13.32
C GLU A 140 -9.74 -3.55 13.05
N ASN A 141 -9.10 -2.74 13.88
CA ASN A 141 -9.13 -1.27 13.81
C ASN A 141 -7.72 -0.68 13.88
N LEU A 142 -6.92 -0.87 12.84
CA LEU A 142 -5.78 0.01 12.57
C LEU A 142 -6.30 1.37 12.05
N SER A 143 -7.09 2.06 12.89
CA SER A 143 -7.42 3.45 12.63
C SER A 143 -6.16 4.25 12.93
N TYR A 144 -5.45 4.70 11.89
CA TYR A 144 -4.52 5.80 12.06
C TYR A 144 -5.32 6.92 12.74
N PRO A 145 -4.85 7.50 13.86
CA PRO A 145 -5.56 8.62 14.44
C PRO A 145 -5.41 9.77 13.45
N VAL A 146 -6.39 9.90 12.56
CA VAL A 146 -6.55 11.03 11.64
C VAL A 146 -6.53 12.35 12.44
N HIS A 147 -6.91 12.24 13.73
CA HIS A 147 -6.86 13.28 14.74
C HIS A 147 -5.46 13.65 15.26
N PHE A 148 -4.37 12.90 15.05
CA PHE A 148 -3.04 13.41 15.42
C PHE A 148 -2.77 14.76 14.74
N LEU A 149 -3.23 14.92 13.49
CA LEU A 149 -3.12 16.19 12.77
C LEU A 149 -4.08 17.27 13.29
N GLU A 150 -5.21 16.88 13.90
CA GLU A 150 -6.21 17.80 14.47
C GLU A 150 -5.88 18.23 15.91
N ILE A 151 -5.18 17.38 16.67
CA ILE A 151 -4.69 17.68 18.02
C ILE A 151 -3.77 18.91 17.98
N PHE A 152 -2.90 19.00 16.96
CA PHE A 152 -1.99 20.13 16.80
C PHE A 152 -2.64 21.37 16.18
N THR A 153 -3.79 21.25 15.50
CA THR A 153 -4.51 22.42 14.96
C THR A 153 -5.48 23.05 15.96
N ASN A 154 -5.97 22.28 16.94
CA ASN A 154 -7.01 22.71 17.87
C ASN A 154 -6.48 23.09 19.26
N GLN A 155 -5.19 22.91 19.55
CA GLN A 155 -4.59 23.41 20.78
C GLN A 155 -4.05 24.83 20.59
N PRO A 156 -4.53 25.83 21.36
CA PRO A 156 -3.93 27.15 21.40
C PRO A 156 -2.61 27.06 22.20
N SER A 157 -1.53 26.66 21.54
CA SER A 157 -0.20 26.65 22.17
C SER A 157 0.58 27.91 21.81
N THR A 158 1.19 28.52 22.82
CA THR A 158 2.05 29.72 22.84
C THR A 158 3.33 29.65 21.96
N LYS A 159 3.47 28.67 21.06
CA LYS A 159 4.64 28.46 20.19
C LYS A 159 4.22 28.33 18.73
N GLU A 160 3.99 29.46 18.07
CA GLU A 160 3.58 29.58 16.67
C GLU A 160 4.42 28.75 15.68
N ASN A 161 5.71 28.52 15.96
CA ASN A 161 6.62 27.78 15.07
C ASN A 161 6.39 26.25 15.07
N LEU A 162 6.02 25.64 16.21
CA LEU A 162 5.71 24.21 16.28
C LEU A 162 4.43 23.90 15.51
N THR A 163 3.39 24.73 15.72
CA THR A 163 2.13 24.62 14.99
C THR A 163 2.33 24.78 13.48
N ARG A 164 3.15 25.73 13.02
CA ARG A 164 3.46 25.91 11.59
C ARG A 164 4.17 24.70 10.98
N ARG A 165 5.16 24.10 11.69
CA ARG A 165 5.91 22.95 11.17
C ARG A 165 5.04 21.70 11.10
N VAL A 166 4.21 21.45 12.11
CA VAL A 166 3.24 20.35 12.08
C VAL A 166 2.22 20.55 10.96
N VAL A 167 1.63 21.74 10.83
CA VAL A 167 0.70 22.07 9.73
C VAL A 167 1.35 21.87 8.35
N TYR A 168 2.64 22.18 8.22
CA TYR A 168 3.39 21.90 7.01
C TYR A 168 3.53 20.40 6.72
N GLN A 169 3.90 19.59 7.72
CA GLN A 169 3.97 18.12 7.59
C GLN A 169 2.60 17.52 7.23
N THR A 170 1.53 17.96 7.89
CA THR A 170 0.13 17.65 7.57
C THR A 170 -0.20 17.91 6.10
N LYS A 171 0.21 19.08 5.60
CA LYS A 171 -0.03 19.49 4.22
C LYS A 171 0.76 18.62 3.24
N LEU A 172 2.01 18.29 3.56
CA LEU A 172 2.83 17.38 2.76
C LEU A 172 2.19 15.99 2.65
N LEU A 173 1.79 15.39 3.78
CA LEU A 173 1.13 14.09 3.80
C LEU A 173 -0.14 14.07 2.97
N ARG A 174 -0.97 15.10 3.12
CA ARG A 174 -2.19 15.26 2.33
C ARG A 174 -1.91 15.35 0.83
N HIS A 175 -0.86 16.05 0.43
CA HIS A 175 -0.44 16.12 -0.97
C HIS A 175 0.10 14.76 -1.44
N ILE A 176 0.91 14.08 -0.63
CA ILE A 176 1.54 12.78 -0.97
C ILE A 176 0.44 11.78 -1.22
N TRP A 177 -0.55 11.76 -0.33
CA TRP A 177 -1.72 10.95 -0.46
C TRP A 177 -2.51 11.24 -1.73
N GLY A 178 -2.88 12.51 -1.98
CA GLY A 178 -3.67 12.86 -3.16
C GLY A 178 -2.99 12.43 -4.46
N LYS A 179 -1.67 12.64 -4.57
CA LYS A 179 -0.91 12.18 -5.74
C LYS A 179 -0.79 10.65 -5.80
N TRP A 180 -0.52 10.01 -4.67
CA TRP A 180 -0.39 8.55 -4.62
C TRP A 180 -1.70 7.87 -5.00
N LYS A 181 -2.83 8.26 -4.39
CA LYS A 181 -4.18 7.75 -4.69
C LYS A 181 -4.49 7.86 -6.18
N ASN A 182 -4.28 9.02 -6.78
CA ASN A 182 -4.56 9.23 -8.21
C ASN A 182 -3.65 8.35 -9.08
N ASN A 183 -2.35 8.30 -8.78
CA ASN A 183 -1.41 7.45 -9.50
C ASN A 183 -1.76 5.98 -9.41
N TYR A 184 -2.16 5.52 -8.23
CA TYR A 184 -2.53 4.15 -7.95
C TYR A 184 -3.83 3.77 -8.68
N LEU A 185 -4.88 4.60 -8.61
CA LEU A 185 -6.13 4.39 -9.34
C LEU A 185 -5.90 4.31 -10.86
N MET A 186 -5.05 5.19 -11.40
CA MET A 186 -4.64 5.13 -12.80
C MET A 186 -3.88 3.83 -13.14
N GLN A 187 -2.95 3.39 -12.27
CA GLN A 187 -2.22 2.14 -12.47
C GLN A 187 -3.16 0.94 -12.45
N LEU A 188 -4.13 0.92 -11.53
CA LEU A 188 -5.11 -0.15 -11.41
C LEU A 188 -5.99 -0.21 -12.66
N ARG A 189 -6.49 0.94 -13.14
CA ARG A 189 -7.23 1.03 -14.40
C ARG A 189 -6.43 0.49 -15.59
N ASN A 190 -5.16 0.89 -15.69
CA ASN A 190 -4.28 0.42 -16.75
C ASN A 190 -4.02 -1.09 -16.65
N ALA A 191 -3.74 -1.62 -15.46
CA ALA A 191 -3.50 -3.05 -15.24
C ALA A 191 -4.69 -3.90 -15.71
N HIS A 192 -5.91 -3.48 -15.42
CA HIS A 192 -7.12 -4.16 -15.88
C HIS A 192 -7.35 -4.06 -17.39
N ASN A 193 -6.97 -2.94 -18.01
CA ASN A 193 -6.99 -2.80 -19.48
C ASN A 193 -5.91 -3.67 -20.17
N PHE A 194 -4.82 -4.00 -19.49
CA PHE A 194 -3.76 -4.87 -20.05
C PHE A 194 -4.09 -6.36 -19.95
N ILE A 195 -4.77 -6.79 -18.89
CA ILE A 195 -5.14 -8.21 -18.69
C ILE A 195 -6.26 -8.62 -19.66
N ASN A 196 -7.17 -7.69 -19.99
CA ASN A 196 -8.22 -7.91 -20.96
C ASN A 196 -7.96 -7.01 -22.19
N SER A 197 -7.43 -7.59 -23.26
CA SER A 197 -7.17 -6.90 -24.54
C SER A 197 -8.44 -6.46 -25.29
N SER A 198 -9.62 -6.77 -24.76
CA SER A 198 -10.87 -6.15 -25.19
C SER A 198 -11.03 -4.78 -24.51
N PRO A 199 -11.30 -3.69 -25.27
CA PRO A 199 -11.45 -2.33 -24.73
C PRO A 199 -12.63 -2.15 -23.76
N VAL A 200 -13.38 -3.21 -23.49
CA VAL A 200 -14.57 -3.24 -22.68
C VAL A 200 -14.43 -4.39 -21.69
N ARG A 201 -13.91 -4.12 -20.50
CA ARG A 201 -14.30 -4.95 -19.37
C ARG A 201 -15.72 -4.52 -19.02
N ASP A 202 -16.71 -5.27 -19.50
CA ASP A 202 -18.11 -5.06 -19.14
C ASP A 202 -18.23 -5.29 -17.64
N LEU A 203 -18.22 -4.19 -16.88
CA LEU A 203 -18.56 -4.20 -15.46
C LEU A 203 -19.88 -4.94 -15.31
N LYS A 204 -19.91 -6.01 -14.51
CA LYS A 204 -21.10 -6.85 -14.38
C LYS A 204 -21.94 -6.43 -13.18
N LYS A 205 -23.25 -6.64 -13.29
CA LYS A 205 -24.14 -6.59 -12.12
C LYS A 205 -23.63 -7.59 -11.08
N GLY A 206 -23.57 -7.16 -9.83
CA GLY A 206 -23.02 -7.90 -8.69
C GLY A 206 -21.52 -7.73 -8.46
N GLU A 207 -20.77 -7.05 -9.34
CA GLU A 207 -19.33 -6.86 -9.15
C GLU A 207 -19.02 -5.81 -8.07
N VAL A 208 -18.05 -6.11 -7.20
CA VAL A 208 -17.58 -5.20 -6.16
C VAL A 208 -16.49 -4.31 -6.72
N VAL A 209 -16.66 -3.00 -6.55
CA VAL A 209 -15.79 -1.98 -7.13
C VAL A 209 -15.40 -0.90 -6.12
N LEU A 210 -14.27 -0.27 -6.38
CA LEU A 210 -13.79 0.93 -5.72
C LEU A 210 -14.45 2.16 -6.30
N LEU A 211 -14.95 3.04 -5.44
CA LEU A 211 -15.54 4.30 -5.82
C LEU A 211 -14.58 5.47 -5.56
N GLU A 212 -14.35 6.29 -6.57
CA GLU A 212 -13.69 7.57 -6.42
C GLU A 212 -14.72 8.65 -6.03
N GLY A 213 -14.61 9.23 -4.83
CA GLY A 213 -15.62 10.17 -4.34
C GLY A 213 -15.38 10.76 -2.94
N THR A 214 -16.25 11.72 -2.58
CA THR A 214 -16.18 12.71 -1.48
C THR A 214 -16.35 12.14 -0.07
N THR A 215 -15.61 11.11 0.31
CA THR A 215 -15.49 10.78 1.74
C THR A 215 -14.66 11.86 2.43
N LYS A 216 -15.16 12.45 3.53
CA LYS A 216 -14.39 13.44 4.34
C LYS A 216 -13.05 12.83 4.81
N SER A 217 -13.05 11.54 5.11
CA SER A 217 -11.83 10.78 5.37
C SER A 217 -11.15 10.41 4.07
N LYS A 218 -9.96 11.01 3.87
CA LYS A 218 -9.14 10.78 2.68
C LYS A 218 -8.59 9.36 2.63
N PHE A 219 -8.53 8.66 3.76
CA PHE A 219 -7.93 7.33 3.93
C PHE A 219 -8.92 6.18 3.69
N LEU A 220 -10.21 6.47 3.56
CA LEU A 220 -11.22 5.45 3.30
C LEU A 220 -11.39 5.25 1.79
N TRP A 221 -11.40 3.98 1.40
CA TRP A 221 -11.72 3.52 0.06
C TRP A 221 -13.15 3.01 0.06
N PRO A 222 -14.14 3.82 -0.36
CA PRO A 222 -15.51 3.35 -0.37
C PRO A 222 -15.64 2.23 -1.41
N LEU A 223 -16.08 1.07 -0.94
CA LEU A 223 -16.50 -0.03 -1.80
C LEU A 223 -17.98 0.14 -2.15
N GLY A 224 -18.35 -0.43 -3.28
CA GLY A 224 -19.75 -0.55 -3.66
C GLY A 224 -19.98 -1.75 -4.59
N VAL A 225 -21.22 -2.22 -4.60
CA VAL A 225 -21.68 -3.31 -5.46
C VAL A 225 -22.44 -2.73 -6.64
N ILE A 226 -22.11 -3.12 -7.86
CA ILE A 226 -22.83 -2.69 -9.05
C ILE A 226 -24.20 -3.36 -9.08
N GLU A 227 -25.28 -2.58 -8.98
CA GLU A 227 -26.64 -3.10 -9.10
C GLU A 227 -27.13 -3.05 -10.54
N ASP A 228 -26.85 -1.93 -11.22
CA ASP A 228 -27.27 -1.73 -12.59
C ASP A 228 -26.26 -0.95 -13.41
N VAL A 229 -26.29 -1.18 -14.72
CA VAL A 229 -25.34 -0.66 -15.69
C VAL A 229 -26.12 0.13 -16.73
N ILE A 230 -25.76 1.40 -16.89
CA ILE A 230 -26.43 2.33 -17.81
C ILE A 230 -25.57 2.46 -19.06
N VAL A 231 -26.09 1.90 -20.14
CA VAL A 231 -25.46 1.85 -21.46
C VAL A 231 -25.91 3.07 -22.29
N GLY A 232 -24.95 3.67 -23.01
CA GLY A 232 -25.22 4.72 -23.98
C GLY A 232 -25.85 4.19 -25.27
N ARG A 233 -26.27 5.10 -26.16
CA ARG A 233 -26.81 4.73 -27.49
C ARG A 233 -25.78 4.02 -28.38
N ASP A 234 -24.50 4.17 -28.07
CA ASP A 234 -23.34 3.55 -28.71
C ASP A 234 -23.04 2.14 -28.19
N GLY A 235 -23.88 1.58 -27.32
CA GLY A 235 -23.67 0.25 -26.73
C GLY A 235 -22.59 0.19 -25.64
N HIS A 236 -22.01 1.33 -25.25
CA HIS A 236 -20.95 1.39 -24.24
C HIS A 236 -21.49 1.80 -22.87
N ILE A 237 -20.96 1.21 -21.81
CA ILE A 237 -21.30 1.56 -20.42
C ILE A 237 -20.79 2.97 -20.10
N ARG A 238 -21.68 3.89 -19.73
CA ARG A 238 -21.31 5.27 -19.35
C ARG A 238 -21.40 5.52 -17.85
N SER A 239 -22.32 4.86 -17.16
CA SER A 239 -22.50 5.01 -15.72
C SER A 239 -23.07 3.74 -15.11
N CYS A 240 -22.85 3.53 -13.81
CA CYS A 240 -23.45 2.43 -13.04
C CYS A 240 -24.23 2.99 -11.86
N ILE A 241 -25.26 2.25 -11.44
CA ILE A 241 -25.93 2.40 -10.14
C ILE A 241 -25.19 1.47 -9.19
N VAL A 242 -24.62 2.05 -8.14
CA VAL A 242 -23.78 1.33 -7.17
C VAL A 242 -24.38 1.44 -5.79
N ARG A 243 -24.57 0.31 -5.12
CA ARG A 243 -25.00 0.23 -3.73
C ARG A 243 -23.80 0.34 -2.80
N THR A 244 -23.91 1.22 -1.80
CA THR A 244 -22.94 1.41 -0.72
C THR A 244 -23.67 1.29 0.63
N SER A 245 -22.94 1.21 1.76
CA SER A 245 -23.55 1.28 3.12
C SER A 245 -24.44 2.50 3.34
N LYS A 246 -24.17 3.59 2.63
CA LYS A 246 -24.88 4.87 2.78
C LYS A 246 -26.06 5.01 1.82
N GLY A 247 -26.33 4.00 1.00
CA GLY A 247 -27.38 4.00 -0.02
C GLY A 247 -26.85 3.85 -1.44
N GLN A 248 -27.75 4.02 -2.40
CA GLN A 248 -27.47 3.91 -3.82
C GLN A 248 -26.90 5.21 -4.38
N LEU A 249 -25.88 5.08 -5.23
CA LEU A 249 -25.21 6.19 -5.88
C LEU A 249 -25.10 5.92 -7.38
N LYS A 250 -25.50 6.89 -8.19
CA LYS A 250 -25.18 6.90 -9.61
C LYS A 250 -23.78 7.46 -9.82
N ARG A 251 -22.92 6.69 -10.47
CA ARG A 251 -21.52 7.07 -10.73
C ARG A 251 -21.12 6.84 -12.19
N PRO A 252 -20.41 7.78 -12.81
CA PRO A 252 -19.86 7.59 -14.14
C PRO A 252 -18.74 6.53 -14.09
N ILE A 253 -18.54 5.80 -15.17
CA ILE A 253 -17.56 4.69 -15.23
C ILE A 253 -16.13 5.15 -14.93
N GLN A 254 -15.80 6.42 -15.19
CA GLN A 254 -14.46 6.96 -14.90
C GLN A 254 -14.15 7.04 -13.39
N LEU A 255 -15.16 7.00 -12.52
CA LEU A 255 -15.01 7.04 -11.07
C LEU A 255 -15.17 5.65 -10.43
N ILE A 256 -15.25 4.60 -11.24
CA ILE A 256 -15.43 3.22 -10.80
C ILE A 256 -14.18 2.44 -11.19
N TYR A 257 -13.57 1.78 -10.22
CA TYR A 257 -12.33 1.05 -10.41
C TYR A 257 -12.50 -0.40 -9.91
N PRO A 258 -12.12 -1.42 -10.69
CA PRO A 258 -12.10 -2.80 -10.21
C PRO A 258 -11.07 -2.98 -9.07
N LEU A 259 -11.13 -4.09 -8.34
CA LEU A 259 -10.17 -4.38 -7.25
C LEU A 259 -8.83 -4.93 -7.79
N GLU A 260 -7.74 -4.89 -7.02
CA GLU A 260 -6.43 -5.42 -7.45
C GLU A 260 -6.50 -6.93 -7.72
N ILE A 261 -7.21 -7.65 -6.85
CA ILE A 261 -7.36 -9.10 -6.85
C ILE A 261 -8.86 -9.39 -6.89
N ILE A 262 -9.27 -10.17 -7.89
CA ILE A 262 -10.66 -10.51 -8.21
C ILE A 262 -10.80 -12.02 -8.15
#